data_AF-A0A0G0GLB2-F1
#
_entry.id   AF-A0A0G0GLB2-F1
#
_cell.length_a   1.000
_cell.length_b   1.000
_cell.length_c   1.000
_cell.angle_alpha   90.00
_cell.angle_beta   90.00
_cell.angle_gamma   90.00
#
_symmetry.space_group_name_H-M   'P 1'
#
loop_
_entity.id
_entity.type
_entity.pdbx_description
1 polymer ?
#
loop_
_entity_poly.entity_id
_entity_poly.type
_entity_poly.pdbx_seq_one_letter_code
_entity_poly.pdbx_strand_id
1 'polypeptide(L)'
;MNNFNPENYKTELSNIFALINASTNWRTDTLQTILKKYPKDGNKLFRHDELVNGYEYLGLKDKTVEERIRLKPTRTNSGVATVTVLSKPYPCPGRCIFCPNDPSMPKSYIASEPGAQRALSNHFDPYAQVYNRLIALKNIGHNIEKVELLVLGGSWSAYQEEYKVAFVKACFDAMNDVRKDTQGYIQPRTELPLATANELFKTQHINENSYCRNVGLVFETRPDLISEQEVINLRKLGATKVQIGIQSLDDKIIDANHIGRPTKDVKNAIRLLRLGGFKIHGHWMPNLYMSNVKKDINDYKKLWKKDFCPDELKIYPTSIVPNTLLFKLYEEGKFKPYTENELLMVLSETMPTTPRYCRLSRIIRDIPSEEIVAGNKKTNLRQIAEELIEKE
;
A
#
# COMPACT_ATOMS: atom_id res chain seq x y z
N MET A 1 -13.77 15.28 -17.76
CA MET A 1 -12.38 15.03 -18.18
C MET A 1 -11.93 16.24 -18.98
N ASN A 2 -10.83 16.91 -18.61
CA ASN A 2 -10.24 17.93 -19.48
C ASN A 2 -9.63 17.19 -20.68
N ASN A 3 -10.18 17.39 -21.88
CA ASN A 3 -9.60 16.90 -23.12
C ASN A 3 -8.32 17.71 -23.42
N PHE A 4 -7.20 17.26 -22.85
CA PHE A 4 -5.89 17.75 -23.24
C PHE A 4 -5.57 17.21 -24.64
N ASN A 5 -5.41 18.09 -25.63
CA ASN A 5 -4.89 17.73 -26.95
C ASN A 5 -3.44 18.22 -27.06
N PRO A 6 -2.43 17.34 -27.11
CA PRO A 6 -1.01 17.71 -27.15
C PRO A 6 -0.66 18.54 -28.40
N GLU A 7 -1.42 18.40 -29.49
CA GLU A 7 -1.22 19.17 -30.73
C GLU A 7 -1.34 20.67 -30.48
N ASN A 8 -2.28 21.10 -29.64
CA ASN A 8 -2.52 22.50 -29.32
C ASN A 8 -1.35 23.16 -28.56
N TYR A 9 -0.46 22.35 -27.98
CA TYR A 9 0.65 22.80 -27.15
C TYR A 9 2.01 22.28 -27.66
N LYS A 10 2.08 21.94 -28.95
CA LYS A 10 3.25 21.29 -29.56
C LYS A 10 4.55 22.08 -29.33
N THR A 11 4.48 23.41 -29.44
CA THR A 11 5.64 24.30 -29.29
C THR A 11 6.11 24.35 -27.84
N GLU A 12 5.19 24.56 -26.91
CA GLU A 12 5.44 24.59 -25.47
C GLU A 12 6.03 23.27 -24.99
N LEU A 13 5.42 22.14 -25.36
CA LEU A 13 5.90 20.80 -25.01
C LEU A 13 7.30 20.53 -25.56
N SER A 14 7.56 20.88 -26.82
CA SER A 14 8.89 20.71 -27.44
C SER A 14 9.97 21.49 -26.68
N ASN A 15 9.67 22.74 -26.29
CA ASN A 15 10.58 23.58 -25.52
C ASN A 15 10.80 23.05 -24.10
N ILE A 16 9.74 22.58 -23.43
CA ILE A 16 9.83 21.93 -22.12
C ILE A 16 10.77 20.73 -22.21
N PHE A 17 10.56 19.82 -23.17
CA PHE A 17 11.37 18.61 -23.28
C PHE A 17 12.83 18.91 -23.67
N ALA A 18 13.07 19.90 -24.52
CA ALA A 18 14.43 20.35 -24.85
C ALA A 18 15.17 20.87 -23.60
N LEU A 19 14.51 21.68 -22.77
CA LEU A 19 15.10 22.17 -21.51
C LEU A 19 15.31 21.06 -20.48
N ILE A 20 14.37 20.11 -20.40
CA ILE A 20 14.52 18.93 -19.54
C ILE A 20 15.77 18.16 -19.97
N ASN A 21 15.99 17.95 -21.27
CA ASN A 21 17.15 17.22 -21.76
C ASN A 21 18.47 17.98 -21.53
N ALA A 22 18.48 19.29 -21.81
CA ALA A 22 19.66 20.13 -21.67
C ALA A 22 20.09 20.39 -20.21
N SER A 23 19.22 20.11 -19.23
CA SER A 23 19.51 20.36 -17.81
C SER A 23 20.49 19.33 -17.25
N THR A 24 21.73 19.74 -17.01
CA THR A 24 22.78 18.87 -16.43
C THR A 24 22.62 18.70 -14.92
N ASN A 25 22.14 19.73 -14.21
CA ASN A 25 21.88 19.68 -12.76
C ASN A 25 20.36 19.52 -12.50
N TRP A 26 19.96 18.32 -12.08
CA TRP A 26 18.55 17.98 -11.84
C TRP A 26 18.24 17.90 -10.35
N ARG A 27 17.48 18.87 -9.85
CA ARG A 27 17.00 18.96 -8.47
C ARG A 27 15.49 18.71 -8.43
N THR A 28 14.95 18.56 -7.22
CA THR A 28 13.52 18.28 -6.99
C THR A 28 12.59 19.37 -7.53
N ASP A 29 13.05 20.62 -7.61
CA ASP A 29 12.31 21.79 -8.10
C ASP A 29 12.53 22.09 -9.61
N THR A 30 13.46 21.40 -10.27
CA THR A 30 13.87 21.70 -11.65
C THR A 30 12.72 21.57 -12.63
N LEU A 31 11.95 20.47 -12.56
CA LEU A 31 10.81 20.27 -13.45
C LEU A 31 9.78 21.40 -13.29
N GLN A 32 9.38 21.71 -12.05
CA GLN A 32 8.40 22.76 -11.78
C GLN A 32 8.88 24.14 -12.28
N THR A 33 10.19 24.41 -12.15
CA THR A 33 10.81 25.63 -12.66
C THR A 33 10.76 25.71 -14.18
N ILE A 34 10.99 24.60 -14.88
CA ILE A 34 10.86 24.52 -16.34
C ILE A 34 9.39 24.75 -16.75
N LEU A 35 8.43 24.08 -16.09
CA LEU A 35 7.01 24.20 -16.41
C LEU A 35 6.48 25.63 -16.22
N LYS A 36 7.00 26.38 -15.24
CA LYS A 36 6.64 27.80 -15.05
C LYS A 36 7.04 28.71 -16.21
N LYS A 37 8.06 28.34 -17.01
CA LYS A 37 8.49 29.12 -18.18
C LYS A 37 7.54 28.95 -19.37
N TYR A 38 6.78 27.86 -19.41
CA TYR A 38 5.85 27.53 -20.49
C TYR A 38 4.50 27.16 -19.88
N PRO A 39 3.74 28.15 -19.34
CA PRO A 39 2.45 27.87 -18.73
C PRO A 39 1.42 27.47 -19.78
N LYS A 40 0.72 26.36 -19.52
CA LYS A 40 -0.47 25.95 -20.26
C LYS A 40 -1.58 26.98 -20.07
N ASP A 41 -2.25 27.37 -21.14
CA ASP A 41 -3.32 28.38 -21.14
C ASP A 41 -2.90 29.72 -20.50
N GLY A 42 -1.59 30.03 -20.51
CA GLY A 42 -1.02 31.26 -19.96
C GLY A 42 -0.90 31.32 -18.43
N ASN A 43 -1.55 30.42 -17.67
CA ASN A 43 -1.52 30.49 -16.19
C ASN A 43 -1.48 29.15 -15.44
N LYS A 44 -1.52 28.00 -16.13
CA LYS A 44 -1.51 26.67 -15.50
C LYS A 44 -0.20 25.95 -15.80
N LEU A 45 0.21 25.05 -14.90
CA LEU A 45 1.29 24.12 -15.20
C LEU A 45 0.71 22.89 -15.93
N PHE A 46 1.50 22.31 -16.83
CA PHE A 46 1.19 20.99 -17.37
C PHE A 46 1.22 19.96 -16.25
N ARG A 47 0.22 19.08 -16.23
CA ARG A 47 0.21 17.92 -15.33
C ARG A 47 1.13 16.83 -15.87
N HIS A 48 1.54 15.88 -15.02
CA HIS A 48 2.38 14.77 -15.44
C HIS A 48 1.75 13.90 -16.53
N ASP A 49 0.44 13.65 -16.49
CA ASP A 49 -0.28 12.91 -17.53
C ASP A 49 -0.26 13.63 -18.88
N GLU A 50 -0.33 14.97 -18.86
CA GLU A 50 -0.24 15.81 -20.06
C GLU A 50 1.17 15.82 -20.65
N LEU A 51 2.21 15.80 -19.80
CA LEU A 51 3.60 15.70 -20.22
C LEU A 51 3.91 14.33 -20.86
N VAL A 52 3.43 13.23 -20.27
CA VAL A 52 3.61 11.89 -20.84
C VAL A 52 2.88 11.78 -22.18
N ASN A 53 1.63 12.25 -22.26
CA ASN A 53 0.89 12.27 -23.51
C ASN A 53 1.57 13.12 -24.60
N GLY A 54 2.11 14.28 -24.23
CA GLY A 54 2.90 15.14 -25.12
C GLY A 54 4.19 14.48 -25.61
N TYR A 55 4.89 13.77 -24.73
CA TYR A 55 6.11 13.02 -25.06
C TYR A 55 5.82 11.90 -26.08
N GLU A 56 4.76 11.13 -25.87
CA GLU A 56 4.31 10.08 -26.79
C GLU A 56 3.85 10.66 -28.14
N TYR A 57 3.06 11.74 -28.12
CA TYR A 57 2.58 12.42 -29.34
C TYR A 57 3.72 12.96 -30.21
N LEU A 58 4.76 13.54 -29.59
CA LEU A 58 5.94 14.03 -30.30
C LEU A 58 6.88 12.90 -30.78
N GLY A 59 6.60 11.64 -30.43
CA GLY A 59 7.40 10.48 -30.83
C GLY A 59 8.83 10.52 -30.29
N LEU A 60 9.04 11.18 -29.14
CA LEU A 60 10.36 11.27 -28.51
C LEU A 60 10.81 9.90 -28.01
N LYS A 61 12.13 9.66 -28.06
CA LYS A 61 12.77 8.42 -27.57
C LYS A 61 13.89 8.70 -26.57
N ASP A 62 13.96 9.93 -26.08
CA ASP A 62 14.97 10.36 -25.13
C ASP A 62 14.64 9.82 -23.72
N LYS A 63 15.50 8.95 -23.20
CA LYS A 63 15.33 8.32 -21.88
C LYS A 63 15.43 9.32 -20.73
N THR A 64 16.26 10.35 -20.87
CA THR A 64 16.44 11.39 -19.85
C THR A 64 15.14 12.15 -19.64
N VAL A 65 14.48 12.52 -20.74
CA VAL A 65 13.16 13.18 -20.69
C VAL A 65 12.11 12.25 -20.10
N GLU A 66 12.05 10.99 -20.54
CA GLU A 66 11.09 9.99 -20.06
C GLU A 66 11.19 9.80 -18.53
N GLU A 67 12.40 9.68 -18.00
CA GLU A 67 12.65 9.52 -16.57
C GLU A 67 12.26 10.75 -15.75
N ARG A 68 12.51 11.95 -16.30
CA ARG A 68 12.32 13.23 -15.61
C ARG A 68 10.89 13.75 -15.60
N ILE A 69 10.05 13.34 -16.56
CA ILE A 69 8.62 13.67 -16.57
C ILE A 69 7.77 12.69 -15.75
N ARG A 70 8.33 11.55 -15.33
CA ARG A 70 7.63 10.54 -14.52
C ARG A 70 7.36 11.05 -13.11
N LEU A 71 6.12 10.94 -12.63
CA LEU A 71 5.77 11.34 -11.28
C LEU A 71 6.25 10.30 -10.25
N LYS A 72 7.04 10.71 -9.25
CA LYS A 72 7.53 9.83 -8.16
C LYS A 72 8.20 8.55 -8.70
N PRO A 73 9.31 8.67 -9.45
CA PRO A 73 9.94 7.56 -10.18
C PRO A 73 10.30 6.37 -9.26
N THR A 74 10.67 6.66 -8.01
CA THR A 74 10.97 5.65 -6.97
C THR A 74 9.88 4.59 -6.76
N ARG A 75 8.61 4.90 -7.09
CA ARG A 75 7.48 3.97 -6.93
C ARG A 75 7.52 2.75 -7.86
N THR A 76 8.27 2.81 -8.95
CA THR A 76 8.47 1.68 -9.87
C THR A 76 9.92 1.52 -10.31
N ASN A 77 10.89 1.98 -9.51
CA ASN A 77 12.32 1.80 -9.82
C ASN A 77 12.71 0.32 -9.98
N SER A 78 11.97 -0.60 -9.33
CA SER A 78 12.16 -2.04 -9.48
C SER A 78 11.60 -2.63 -10.78
N GLY A 79 10.94 -1.82 -11.62
CA GLY A 79 10.22 -2.29 -12.81
C GLY A 79 8.93 -3.06 -12.50
N VAL A 80 8.42 -2.98 -11.26
CA VAL A 80 7.16 -3.60 -10.84
C VAL A 80 6.18 -2.52 -10.39
N ALA A 81 5.01 -2.47 -11.02
CA ALA A 81 3.89 -1.62 -10.64
C ALA A 81 3.16 -2.19 -9.42
N THR A 82 3.09 -1.42 -8.34
CA THR A 82 2.30 -1.79 -7.16
C THR A 82 0.86 -1.30 -7.32
N VAL A 83 -0.07 -2.26 -7.37
CA VAL A 83 -1.51 -1.99 -7.48
C VAL A 83 -2.16 -2.41 -6.17
N THR A 84 -2.79 -1.46 -5.49
CA THR A 84 -3.48 -1.71 -4.21
C THR A 84 -4.98 -1.55 -4.42
N VAL A 85 -5.73 -2.57 -4.05
CA VAL A 85 -7.19 -2.61 -4.08
C VAL A 85 -7.72 -2.96 -2.68
N LEU A 86 -8.92 -2.49 -2.36
CA LEU A 86 -9.61 -2.84 -1.11
C LEU A 86 -10.78 -3.77 -1.41
N SER A 87 -10.99 -4.77 -0.56
CA SER A 87 -12.22 -5.55 -0.54
C SER A 87 -13.42 -4.67 -0.10
N LYS A 88 -14.65 -5.13 -0.33
CA LYS A 88 -15.85 -4.45 0.20
C LYS A 88 -15.85 -4.40 1.73
N PRO A 89 -16.56 -3.46 2.37
CA PRO A 89 -16.79 -3.50 3.82
C PRO A 89 -17.34 -4.86 4.27
N TYR A 90 -16.75 -5.43 5.32
CA TYR A 90 -17.11 -6.74 5.84
C TYR A 90 -16.77 -6.84 7.33
N PRO A 91 -17.55 -7.58 8.14
CA PRO A 91 -17.25 -7.77 9.55
C PRO A 91 -15.87 -8.40 9.78
N CYS A 92 -15.09 -7.78 10.66
CA CYS A 92 -13.85 -8.35 11.16
C CYS A 92 -14.11 -9.05 12.51
N PRO A 93 -13.57 -10.25 12.76
CA PRO A 93 -13.72 -10.92 14.05
C PRO A 93 -12.98 -10.21 15.19
N GLY A 94 -12.03 -9.33 14.87
CA GLY A 94 -11.27 -8.57 15.85
C GLY A 94 -12.02 -7.38 16.45
N ARG A 95 -11.68 -7.03 17.68
CA ARG A 95 -12.27 -5.88 18.43
C ARG A 95 -11.22 -4.86 18.88
N CYS A 96 -10.13 -4.75 18.12
CA CYS A 96 -8.98 -3.93 18.47
C CYS A 96 -9.39 -2.48 18.77
N ILE A 97 -8.97 -1.95 19.92
CA ILE A 97 -9.42 -0.65 20.42
C ILE A 97 -8.96 0.54 19.57
N PHE A 98 -7.87 0.36 18.81
CA PHE A 98 -7.24 1.38 17.97
C PHE A 98 -7.69 1.32 16.50
N CYS A 99 -8.42 0.29 16.08
CA CYS A 99 -8.82 0.14 14.68
C CYS A 99 -9.98 1.08 14.36
N PRO A 100 -9.84 1.98 13.36
CA PRO A 100 -10.95 2.73 12.80
C PRO A 100 -12.10 1.82 12.38
N ASN A 101 -13.32 2.32 12.48
CA ASN A 101 -14.56 1.60 12.15
C ASN A 101 -15.49 2.44 11.28
N ASP A 102 -14.95 3.01 10.21
CA ASP A 102 -15.72 3.71 9.19
C ASP A 102 -16.69 2.71 8.51
N PRO A 103 -18.02 2.91 8.59
CA PRO A 103 -19.00 1.98 8.03
C PRO A 103 -18.89 1.80 6.51
N SER A 104 -18.32 2.78 5.81
CA SER A 104 -18.14 2.74 4.36
C SER A 104 -16.89 1.98 3.92
N MET A 105 -16.06 1.53 4.87
CA MET A 105 -14.75 0.94 4.62
C MET A 105 -14.58 -0.43 5.27
N PRO A 106 -13.69 -1.28 4.73
CA PRO A 106 -13.19 -2.44 5.47
C PRO A 106 -12.56 -2.02 6.80
N LYS A 107 -12.61 -2.93 7.78
CA LYS A 107 -12.08 -2.68 9.12
C LYS A 107 -10.65 -2.15 9.07
N SER A 108 -10.37 -1.14 9.90
CA SER A 108 -9.09 -0.44 10.04
C SER A 108 -8.81 0.63 8.99
N TYR A 109 -9.56 0.74 7.89
CA TYR A 109 -9.40 1.77 6.87
C TYR A 109 -10.37 2.94 7.10
N ILE A 110 -10.01 4.12 6.59
CA ILE A 110 -10.79 5.36 6.69
C ILE A 110 -11.00 5.90 5.28
N ALA A 111 -12.20 6.40 4.96
CA ALA A 111 -12.54 6.83 3.61
C ALA A 111 -11.62 7.93 3.05
N SER A 112 -11.01 8.74 3.90
CA SER A 112 -10.09 9.81 3.54
C SER A 112 -8.68 9.34 3.16
N GLU A 113 -8.32 8.07 3.42
CA GLU A 113 -7.03 7.53 3.00
C GLU A 113 -6.96 7.42 1.46
N PRO A 114 -5.84 7.78 0.80
CA PRO A 114 -5.79 7.80 -0.67
C PRO A 114 -6.13 6.47 -1.34
N GLY A 115 -5.79 5.34 -0.71
CA GLY A 115 -6.17 4.00 -1.20
C GLY A 115 -7.66 3.71 -1.06
N ALA A 116 -8.23 4.08 0.09
CA ALA A 116 -9.63 3.94 0.40
C ALA A 116 -10.52 4.82 -0.49
N GLN A 117 -10.14 6.09 -0.72
CA GLN A 117 -10.83 6.99 -1.65
C GLN A 117 -10.98 6.39 -3.04
N ARG A 118 -9.91 5.77 -3.56
CA ARG A 118 -9.95 5.09 -4.87
C ARG A 118 -10.84 3.85 -4.86
N ALA A 119 -10.84 3.08 -3.77
CA ALA A 119 -11.72 1.93 -3.67
C ALA A 119 -13.19 2.37 -3.65
N LEU A 120 -13.51 3.40 -2.87
CA LEU A 120 -14.84 3.98 -2.76
C LEU A 120 -15.34 4.55 -4.10
N SER A 121 -14.49 5.30 -4.83
CA SER A 121 -14.84 5.84 -6.14
C SER A 121 -15.09 4.75 -7.20
N ASN A 122 -14.53 3.56 -6.99
CA ASN A 122 -14.79 2.38 -7.82
C ASN A 122 -15.85 1.45 -7.21
N HIS A 123 -16.60 1.89 -6.19
CA HIS A 123 -17.61 1.11 -5.47
C HIS A 123 -17.12 -0.28 -5.01
N PHE A 124 -15.83 -0.39 -4.67
CA PHE A 124 -15.16 -1.64 -4.33
C PHE A 124 -15.21 -2.73 -5.41
N ASP A 125 -15.50 -2.39 -6.67
CA ASP A 125 -15.44 -3.32 -7.79
C ASP A 125 -13.98 -3.72 -8.08
N PRO A 126 -13.56 -4.99 -7.87
CA PRO A 126 -12.18 -5.43 -8.07
C PRO A 126 -11.65 -5.17 -9.48
N TYR A 127 -12.49 -5.37 -10.50
CA TYR A 127 -12.09 -5.18 -11.89
C TYR A 127 -11.76 -3.71 -12.16
N ALA A 128 -12.70 -2.80 -11.86
CA ALA A 128 -12.48 -1.37 -12.04
C ALA A 128 -11.35 -0.80 -11.17
N GLN A 129 -11.20 -1.26 -9.92
CA GLN A 129 -10.10 -0.85 -9.06
C GLN A 129 -8.73 -1.18 -9.68
N VAL A 130 -8.54 -2.39 -10.20
CA VAL A 130 -7.29 -2.80 -10.85
C VAL A 130 -7.10 -2.06 -12.17
N TYR A 131 -8.11 -2.11 -13.05
CA TYR A 131 -8.03 -1.51 -14.38
C TYR A 131 -7.72 -0.02 -14.32
N ASN A 132 -8.52 0.75 -13.58
CA ASN A 132 -8.33 2.20 -13.46
C ASN A 132 -7.00 2.55 -12.78
N ARG A 133 -6.49 1.71 -11.89
CA ARG A 133 -5.17 1.93 -11.27
C ARG A 133 -4.03 1.69 -12.26
N LEU A 134 -4.12 0.67 -13.12
CA LEU A 134 -3.14 0.41 -14.18
C LEU A 134 -3.12 1.57 -15.19
N ILE A 135 -4.29 2.03 -15.63
CA ILE A 135 -4.39 3.18 -16.54
C ILE A 135 -3.84 4.45 -15.89
N ALA A 136 -4.17 4.73 -14.63
CA ALA A 136 -3.60 5.87 -13.92
C ALA A 136 -2.07 5.81 -13.87
N LEU A 137 -1.48 4.65 -13.56
CA LEU A 137 -0.02 4.47 -13.51
C LEU A 137 0.64 4.63 -14.88
N LYS A 138 0.03 4.07 -15.92
CA LYS A 138 0.50 4.21 -17.30
C LYS A 138 0.48 5.68 -17.74
N ASN A 139 -0.62 6.39 -17.48
CA ASN A 139 -0.79 7.78 -17.88
C ASN A 139 0.25 8.72 -17.25
N ILE A 140 0.81 8.37 -16.08
CA ILE A 140 1.92 9.12 -15.46
C ILE A 140 3.31 8.50 -15.71
N GLY A 141 3.41 7.64 -16.73
CA GLY A 141 4.68 7.15 -17.30
C GLY A 141 5.29 5.95 -16.61
N HIS A 142 4.54 5.20 -15.79
CA HIS A 142 5.06 3.98 -15.15
C HIS A 142 4.87 2.76 -16.05
N ASN A 143 5.85 1.85 -16.04
CA ASN A 143 5.72 0.53 -16.64
C ASN A 143 4.75 -0.33 -15.82
N ILE A 144 3.72 -0.87 -16.50
CA ILE A 144 2.67 -1.69 -15.90
C ILE A 144 2.69 -3.16 -16.35
N GLU A 145 3.75 -3.61 -17.04
CA GLU A 145 3.86 -4.98 -17.55
C GLU A 145 4.06 -6.04 -16.46
N LYS A 146 4.60 -5.62 -15.32
CA LYS A 146 4.77 -6.46 -14.12
C LYS A 146 4.03 -5.79 -12.98
N VAL A 147 3.08 -6.50 -12.41
CA VAL A 147 2.18 -6.00 -11.36
C VAL A 147 2.37 -6.81 -10.08
N GLU A 148 2.60 -6.14 -8.96
CA GLU A 148 2.36 -6.71 -7.63
C GLU A 148 1.00 -6.20 -7.15
N LEU A 149 0.02 -7.09 -7.09
CA LEU A 149 -1.33 -6.81 -6.63
C LEU A 149 -1.43 -7.02 -5.11
N LEU A 150 -1.84 -5.98 -4.40
CA LEU A 150 -2.08 -5.99 -2.96
C LEU A 150 -3.58 -5.86 -2.71
N VAL A 151 -4.19 -6.90 -2.13
CA VAL A 151 -5.57 -6.92 -1.68
C VAL A 151 -5.59 -6.62 -0.19
N LEU A 152 -6.11 -5.45 0.15
CA LEU A 152 -6.19 -4.91 1.50
C LEU A 152 -7.64 -4.93 2.02
N GLY A 153 -7.79 -4.87 3.34
CA GLY A 153 -9.12 -4.87 3.96
C GLY A 153 -9.20 -5.51 5.34
N GLY A 154 -8.06 -5.69 6.01
CA GLY A 154 -7.95 -6.14 7.40
C GLY A 154 -7.97 -7.67 7.59
N SER A 155 -9.04 -8.35 7.19
CA SER A 155 -9.25 -9.78 7.49
C SER A 155 -9.71 -10.58 6.27
N TRP A 156 -8.87 -10.67 5.22
CA TRP A 156 -9.19 -11.39 3.98
C TRP A 156 -9.74 -12.80 4.22
N SER A 157 -9.13 -13.55 5.14
CA SER A 157 -9.51 -14.93 5.44
C SER A 157 -10.89 -15.08 6.11
N ALA A 158 -11.52 -13.99 6.53
CA ALA A 158 -12.88 -14.00 7.08
C ALA A 158 -13.98 -13.91 6.00
N TYR A 159 -13.64 -13.53 4.77
CA TYR A 159 -14.60 -13.42 3.67
C TYR A 159 -14.99 -14.81 3.16
N GLN A 160 -16.23 -14.93 2.70
CA GLN A 160 -16.74 -16.15 2.06
C GLN A 160 -15.92 -16.56 0.84
N GLU A 161 -15.73 -17.86 0.64
CA GLU A 161 -14.90 -18.41 -0.44
C GLU A 161 -15.37 -17.97 -1.83
N GLU A 162 -16.69 -17.94 -2.05
CA GLU A 162 -17.30 -17.53 -3.32
C GLU A 162 -16.92 -16.09 -3.67
N TYR A 163 -16.94 -15.20 -2.67
CA TYR A 163 -16.50 -13.81 -2.84
C TYR A 163 -15.00 -13.73 -3.11
N LYS A 164 -14.18 -14.49 -2.37
CA LYS A 164 -12.72 -14.49 -2.54
C LYS A 164 -12.33 -14.91 -3.97
N VAL A 165 -12.94 -15.97 -4.50
CA VAL A 165 -12.69 -16.48 -5.86
C VAL A 165 -13.14 -15.47 -6.91
N ALA A 166 -14.37 -14.96 -6.82
CA ALA A 166 -14.90 -13.96 -7.75
C ALA A 166 -14.07 -12.67 -7.76
N PHE A 167 -13.65 -12.20 -6.58
CA PHE A 167 -12.86 -10.99 -6.43
C PHE A 167 -11.49 -11.13 -7.09
N VAL A 168 -10.79 -12.22 -6.81
CA VAL A 168 -9.46 -12.45 -7.38
C VAL A 168 -9.54 -12.66 -8.89
N LYS A 169 -10.53 -13.43 -9.37
CA LYS A 169 -10.74 -13.60 -10.82
C LYS A 169 -10.93 -12.26 -11.52
N ALA A 170 -11.80 -11.40 -10.99
CA ALA A 170 -12.04 -10.08 -11.55
C ALA A 170 -10.79 -9.18 -11.58
N CYS A 171 -9.93 -9.27 -10.57
CA CYS A 171 -8.63 -8.59 -10.60
C CYS A 171 -7.74 -9.10 -11.74
N PHE A 172 -7.68 -10.41 -11.96
CA PHE A 172 -6.92 -10.99 -13.08
C PHE A 172 -7.55 -10.68 -14.44
N ASP A 173 -8.87 -10.70 -14.57
CA ASP A 173 -9.57 -10.28 -15.80
C ASP A 173 -9.14 -8.85 -16.19
N ALA A 174 -9.12 -7.91 -15.23
CA ALA A 174 -8.67 -6.54 -15.48
C ALA A 174 -7.21 -6.46 -15.97
N MET A 175 -6.31 -7.27 -15.40
CA MET A 175 -4.92 -7.35 -15.86
C MET A 175 -4.79 -7.99 -17.25
N ASN A 176 -5.67 -8.93 -17.59
CA ASN A 176 -5.69 -9.59 -18.90
C ASN A 176 -6.24 -8.67 -20.00
N ASP A 177 -7.20 -7.80 -19.64
CA ASP A 177 -7.87 -6.91 -20.60
C ASP A 177 -7.09 -5.62 -20.89
N VAL A 178 -6.22 -5.17 -19.97
CA VAL A 178 -5.35 -4.01 -20.21
C VAL A 178 -4.23 -4.38 -21.19
N ARG A 179 -4.12 -3.60 -22.27
CA ARG A 179 -3.13 -3.74 -23.34
C ARG A 179 -2.25 -2.49 -23.46
N LYS A 180 -1.21 -2.62 -24.29
CA LYS A 180 -0.27 -1.53 -24.57
C LYS A 180 -0.93 -0.27 -25.14
N ASP A 181 -2.04 -0.40 -25.84
CA ASP A 181 -2.80 0.69 -26.47
C ASP A 181 -3.96 1.22 -25.61
N THR A 182 -4.25 0.61 -24.46
CA THR A 182 -5.36 1.04 -23.59
C THR A 182 -5.08 2.38 -22.89
N GLN A 183 -5.99 3.36 -22.97
CA GLN A 183 -5.78 4.72 -22.42
C GLN A 183 -6.95 5.23 -21.54
N GLY A 184 -8.16 4.70 -21.72
CA GLY A 184 -9.37 5.20 -21.07
C GLY A 184 -9.64 4.56 -19.71
N TYR A 185 -10.25 5.32 -18.80
CA TYR A 185 -10.82 4.77 -17.57
C TYR A 185 -12.17 4.12 -17.83
N ILE A 186 -12.57 3.19 -16.96
CA ILE A 186 -13.86 2.51 -17.01
C ILE A 186 -14.71 2.86 -15.79
N GLN A 187 -16.02 2.67 -15.95
CA GLN A 187 -16.96 2.74 -14.84
C GLN A 187 -16.98 1.41 -14.06
N PRO A 188 -17.16 1.46 -12.73
CA PRO A 188 -17.30 0.25 -11.93
C PRO A 188 -18.58 -0.50 -12.27
N ARG A 189 -18.51 -1.83 -12.18
CA ARG A 189 -19.67 -2.70 -12.33
C ARG A 189 -20.60 -2.55 -11.13
N THR A 190 -21.90 -2.77 -11.36
CA THR A 190 -22.91 -2.74 -10.29
C THR A 190 -22.82 -3.98 -9.40
N GLU A 191 -22.47 -5.13 -9.97
CA GLU A 191 -22.40 -6.40 -9.28
C GLU A 191 -21.10 -7.14 -9.64
N LEU A 192 -20.59 -7.92 -8.69
CA LEU A 192 -19.46 -8.81 -8.89
C LEU A 192 -19.98 -10.17 -9.39
N PRO A 193 -19.69 -10.59 -10.63
CA PRO A 193 -20.13 -11.89 -11.12
C PRO A 193 -19.51 -13.01 -10.29
N LEU A 194 -20.32 -14.01 -9.94
CA LEU A 194 -19.84 -15.22 -9.30
C LEU A 194 -18.84 -15.94 -10.22
N ALA A 195 -17.89 -16.64 -9.59
CA ALA A 195 -16.91 -17.42 -10.31
C ALA A 195 -16.56 -18.70 -9.56
N THR A 196 -16.26 -19.74 -10.32
CA THR A 196 -15.75 -21.01 -9.82
C THR A 196 -14.23 -21.00 -9.75
N ALA A 197 -13.66 -21.89 -8.94
CA ALA A 197 -12.21 -22.07 -8.86
C ALA A 197 -11.58 -22.44 -10.22
N ASN A 198 -12.30 -23.20 -11.06
CA ASN A 198 -11.85 -23.57 -12.39
C ASN A 198 -11.79 -22.37 -13.35
N GLU A 199 -12.75 -21.45 -13.27
CA GLU A 199 -12.71 -20.23 -14.07
C GLU A 199 -11.57 -19.31 -13.62
N LEU A 200 -11.38 -19.17 -12.30
CA LEU A 200 -10.21 -18.45 -11.77
C LEU A 200 -8.90 -19.05 -12.28
N PHE A 201 -8.75 -20.37 -12.22
CA PHE A 201 -7.55 -21.06 -12.70
C PHE A 201 -7.29 -20.79 -14.18
N LYS A 202 -8.32 -20.83 -15.03
CA LYS A 202 -8.21 -20.47 -16.45
C LYS A 202 -7.77 -19.00 -16.64
N THR A 203 -8.37 -18.07 -15.90
CA THR A 203 -8.00 -16.64 -15.97
C THR A 203 -6.55 -16.41 -15.51
N GLN A 204 -6.09 -17.11 -14.47
CA GLN A 204 -4.69 -17.06 -14.02
C GLN A 204 -3.73 -17.56 -15.11
N HIS A 205 -4.09 -18.65 -15.80
CA HIS A 205 -3.27 -19.20 -16.89
C HIS A 205 -3.14 -18.24 -18.08
N ILE A 206 -4.22 -17.53 -18.42
CA ILE A 206 -4.17 -16.44 -19.42
C ILE A 206 -3.16 -15.36 -18.96
N ASN A 207 -3.18 -15.00 -17.68
CA ASN A 207 -2.32 -13.94 -17.13
C ASN A 207 -0.83 -14.23 -17.21
N GLU A 208 -0.41 -15.49 -17.30
CA GLU A 208 0.99 -15.88 -17.48
C GLU A 208 1.62 -15.22 -18.71
N ASN A 209 0.82 -14.96 -19.75
CA ASN A 209 1.25 -14.40 -21.04
C ASN A 209 0.63 -13.03 -21.37
N SER A 210 -0.14 -12.44 -20.45
CA SER A 210 -0.79 -11.13 -20.65
C SER A 210 0.22 -9.97 -20.69
N TYR A 211 -0.20 -8.82 -21.22
CA TYR A 211 0.62 -7.61 -21.20
C TYR A 211 0.92 -7.16 -19.77
N CYS A 212 -0.11 -7.05 -18.92
CA CYS A 212 0.03 -6.81 -17.48
C CYS A 212 0.07 -8.16 -16.72
N ARG A 213 1.26 -8.63 -16.37
CA ARG A 213 1.44 -9.90 -15.65
C ARG A 213 1.46 -9.67 -14.15
N ASN A 214 0.67 -10.45 -13.41
CA ASN A 214 0.71 -10.46 -11.96
C ASN A 214 1.90 -11.28 -11.47
N VAL A 215 2.99 -10.59 -11.11
CA VAL A 215 4.23 -11.22 -10.61
C VAL A 215 4.22 -11.40 -9.09
N GLY A 216 3.20 -10.88 -8.40
CA GLY A 216 3.00 -11.13 -6.98
C GLY A 216 1.62 -10.74 -6.51
N LEU A 217 0.98 -11.63 -5.75
CA LEU A 217 -0.32 -11.39 -5.14
C LEU A 217 -0.19 -11.43 -3.62
N VAL A 218 -0.69 -10.37 -2.97
CA VAL A 218 -0.56 -10.16 -1.54
C VAL A 218 -1.93 -10.01 -0.90
N PHE A 219 -2.18 -10.79 0.15
CA PHE A 219 -3.39 -10.65 0.99
C PHE A 219 -3.04 -10.17 2.39
N GLU A 220 -3.85 -9.27 2.93
CA GLU A 220 -3.82 -8.87 4.34
C GLU A 220 -4.84 -9.68 5.16
N THR A 221 -4.38 -10.33 6.23
CA THR A 221 -5.26 -11.08 7.11
C THR A 221 -4.78 -11.12 8.55
N ARG A 222 -5.61 -11.67 9.44
CA ARG A 222 -5.25 -11.87 10.85
C ARG A 222 -4.58 -13.22 11.05
N PRO A 223 -3.56 -13.33 11.92
CA PRO A 223 -2.90 -14.61 12.22
C PRO A 223 -3.83 -15.72 12.73
N ASP A 224 -4.83 -15.40 13.55
CA ASP A 224 -5.80 -16.35 14.12
C ASP A 224 -6.72 -16.98 13.06
N LEU A 225 -6.73 -16.45 11.83
CA LEU A 225 -7.48 -17.00 10.70
C LEU A 225 -6.64 -17.88 9.78
N ILE A 226 -5.34 -18.03 10.07
CA ILE A 226 -4.44 -18.89 9.28
C ILE A 226 -4.50 -20.32 9.80
N SER A 227 -5.29 -21.14 9.11
CA SER A 227 -5.33 -22.59 9.24
C SER A 227 -4.58 -23.28 8.08
N GLU A 228 -4.35 -24.58 8.17
CA GLU A 228 -3.80 -25.37 7.06
C GLU A 228 -4.67 -25.27 5.79
N GLN A 229 -5.99 -25.30 5.97
CA GLN A 229 -6.93 -25.15 4.86
C GLN A 229 -6.85 -23.76 4.24
N GLU A 230 -6.71 -22.70 5.04
CA GLU A 230 -6.57 -21.34 4.52
C GLU A 230 -5.24 -21.15 3.78
N VAL A 231 -4.15 -21.78 4.23
CA VAL A 231 -2.88 -21.81 3.48
C VAL A 231 -3.09 -22.41 2.09
N ILE A 232 -3.82 -23.52 1.98
CA ILE A 232 -4.17 -24.14 0.69
C ILE A 232 -5.03 -23.20 -0.16
N ASN A 233 -6.03 -22.54 0.44
CA ASN A 233 -6.91 -21.60 -0.27
C ASN A 233 -6.12 -20.40 -0.81
N LEU A 234 -5.24 -19.80 0.00
CA LEU A 234 -4.35 -18.72 -0.43
C LEU A 234 -3.45 -19.14 -1.61
N ARG A 235 -2.93 -20.39 -1.59
CA ARG A 235 -2.15 -20.94 -2.72
C ARG A 235 -3.00 -21.05 -3.99
N LYS A 236 -4.23 -21.56 -3.89
CA LYS A 236 -5.16 -21.65 -5.03
C LYS A 236 -5.52 -20.29 -5.62
N LEU A 237 -5.64 -19.25 -4.79
CA LEU A 237 -5.85 -17.88 -5.25
C LEU A 237 -4.63 -17.29 -5.97
N GLY A 238 -3.45 -17.93 -5.90
CA GLY A 238 -2.22 -17.46 -6.51
C GLY A 238 -1.39 -16.53 -5.61
N ALA A 239 -1.66 -16.51 -4.29
CA ALA A 239 -0.90 -15.67 -3.36
C ALA A 239 0.59 -16.05 -3.34
N THR A 240 1.45 -15.03 -3.24
CA THR A 240 2.90 -15.20 -3.10
C THR A 240 3.44 -14.59 -1.81
N LYS A 241 2.67 -13.67 -1.21
CA LYS A 241 2.99 -13.00 0.04
C LYS A 241 1.74 -12.87 0.90
N VAL A 242 1.89 -13.00 2.21
CA VAL A 242 0.79 -12.76 3.17
C VAL A 242 1.23 -11.70 4.17
N GLN A 243 0.41 -10.67 4.28
CA GLN A 243 0.53 -9.62 5.27
C GLN A 243 -0.25 -10.02 6.52
N ILE A 244 0.43 -10.08 7.66
CA ILE A 244 -0.18 -10.43 8.94
C ILE A 244 0.02 -9.33 9.96
N GLY A 245 -1.06 -8.94 10.62
CA GLY A 245 -1.00 -8.05 11.77
C GLY A 245 -0.41 -8.77 12.97
N ILE A 246 0.88 -8.56 13.27
CA ILE A 246 1.55 -9.06 14.48
C ILE A 246 1.18 -8.19 15.68
N GLN A 247 1.20 -6.86 15.47
CA GLN A 247 1.00 -5.78 16.43
C GLN A 247 2.02 -5.78 17.56
N SER A 248 1.97 -6.76 18.46
CA SER A 248 2.91 -6.92 19.58
C SER A 248 3.16 -8.40 19.87
N LEU A 249 4.30 -8.71 20.50
CA LEU A 249 4.66 -10.02 21.03
C LEU A 249 4.62 -10.05 22.57
N ASP A 250 3.76 -9.21 23.18
CA ASP A 250 3.45 -9.18 24.61
C ASP A 250 1.95 -9.39 24.83
N ASP A 251 1.55 -10.56 25.32
CA ASP A 251 0.14 -10.92 25.52
C ASP A 251 -0.59 -9.95 26.47
N LYS A 252 0.09 -9.29 27.42
CA LYS A 252 -0.55 -8.28 28.28
C LYS A 252 -0.94 -7.04 27.50
N ILE A 253 -0.12 -6.63 26.53
CA ILE A 253 -0.42 -5.51 25.63
C ILE A 253 -1.53 -5.91 24.66
N ILE A 254 -1.47 -7.12 24.09
CA ILE A 254 -2.51 -7.67 23.20
C ILE A 254 -3.88 -7.64 23.90
N ASP A 255 -3.95 -8.14 25.13
CA ASP A 255 -5.18 -8.22 25.92
C ASP A 255 -5.71 -6.81 26.24
N ALA A 256 -4.84 -5.92 26.71
CA ALA A 256 -5.22 -4.52 27.01
C ALA A 256 -5.75 -3.77 25.77
N ASN A 257 -5.32 -4.15 24.57
CA ASN A 257 -5.75 -3.54 23.31
C ASN A 257 -6.90 -4.28 22.61
N HIS A 258 -7.47 -5.32 23.27
CA HIS A 258 -8.58 -6.13 22.76
C HIS A 258 -8.32 -6.69 21.34
N ILE A 259 -7.08 -7.07 21.03
CA ILE A 259 -6.72 -7.57 19.69
C ILE A 259 -7.42 -8.92 19.41
N GLY A 260 -7.75 -9.66 20.47
CA GLY A 260 -8.61 -10.84 20.44
C GLY A 260 -7.90 -12.10 19.94
N ARG A 261 -6.58 -12.16 20.07
CA ARG A 261 -5.76 -13.33 19.72
C ARG A 261 -4.41 -13.29 20.46
N PRO A 262 -3.94 -14.37 21.07
CA PRO A 262 -2.63 -14.42 21.73
C PRO A 262 -1.45 -14.48 20.73
N THR A 263 -0.25 -14.26 21.25
CA THR A 263 1.03 -14.34 20.50
C THR A 263 1.29 -15.71 19.89
N LYS A 264 0.79 -16.79 20.51
CA LYS A 264 0.88 -18.16 19.97
C LYS A 264 0.24 -18.28 18.57
N ASP A 265 -0.79 -17.49 18.28
CA ASP A 265 -1.47 -17.52 16.97
C ASP A 265 -0.58 -16.89 15.90
N VAL A 266 0.20 -15.85 16.26
CA VAL A 266 1.24 -15.29 15.37
C VAL A 266 2.27 -16.37 15.02
N LYS A 267 2.79 -17.06 16.04
CA LYS A 267 3.79 -18.12 15.86
C LYS A 267 3.26 -19.25 14.97
N ASN A 268 2.02 -19.69 15.20
CA ASN A 268 1.41 -20.74 14.37
C ASN A 268 1.18 -20.28 12.93
N ALA A 269 0.64 -19.07 12.73
CA ALA A 269 0.43 -18.51 11.39
C ALA A 269 1.74 -18.41 10.60
N ILE A 270 2.80 -17.89 11.22
CA ILE A 270 4.11 -17.78 10.57
C ILE A 270 4.65 -19.17 10.19
N ARG A 271 4.58 -20.15 11.09
CA ARG A 271 4.98 -21.54 10.79
C ARG A 271 4.23 -22.08 9.57
N LEU A 272 2.91 -21.98 9.56
CA LEU A 272 2.06 -22.48 8.48
C LEU A 272 2.33 -21.75 7.15
N LEU A 273 2.47 -20.43 7.18
CA LEU A 273 2.79 -19.64 5.99
C LEU A 273 4.17 -19.97 5.42
N ARG A 274 5.18 -20.19 6.27
CA ARG A 274 6.50 -20.66 5.85
C ARG A 274 6.43 -22.03 5.17
N LEU A 275 5.69 -22.98 5.76
CA LEU A 275 5.47 -24.31 5.16
C LEU A 275 4.73 -24.22 3.81
N GLY A 276 3.82 -23.27 3.67
CA GLY A 276 3.15 -22.96 2.40
C GLY A 276 4.01 -22.25 1.36
N GLY A 277 5.27 -21.91 1.68
CA GLY A 277 6.20 -21.23 0.78
C GLY A 277 5.89 -19.75 0.54
N PHE A 278 5.15 -19.10 1.44
CA PHE A 278 4.82 -17.68 1.32
C PHE A 278 5.93 -16.77 1.83
N LYS A 279 6.07 -15.60 1.19
CA LYS A 279 6.74 -14.45 1.81
C LYS A 279 5.84 -13.90 2.92
N ILE A 280 6.42 -13.58 4.07
CA ILE A 280 5.68 -13.10 5.24
C ILE A 280 5.99 -11.64 5.48
N HIS A 281 4.96 -10.81 5.42
CA HIS A 281 5.05 -9.39 5.70
C HIS A 281 4.36 -9.09 7.03
N GLY A 282 5.14 -8.89 8.08
CA GLY A 282 4.64 -8.57 9.40
C GLY A 282 4.24 -7.11 9.53
N HIS A 283 3.21 -6.84 10.32
CA HIS A 283 2.85 -5.51 10.75
C HIS A 283 2.97 -5.40 12.26
N TRP A 284 3.96 -4.64 12.74
CA TRP A 284 4.27 -4.41 14.15
C TRP A 284 3.98 -2.96 14.53
N MET A 285 3.48 -2.76 15.75
CA MET A 285 2.94 -1.47 16.21
C MET A 285 3.53 -1.08 17.57
N PRO A 286 4.43 -0.09 17.64
CA PRO A 286 4.79 0.53 18.90
C PRO A 286 3.69 1.48 19.39
N ASN A 287 3.86 2.00 20.62
CA ASN A 287 2.98 2.99 21.23
C ASN A 287 1.54 2.47 21.46
N LEU A 288 1.35 1.16 21.63
CA LEU A 288 0.06 0.58 21.98
C LEU A 288 -0.33 0.91 23.44
N TYR A 289 -1.62 0.84 23.76
CA TYR A 289 -2.11 1.07 25.13
C TYR A 289 -1.40 0.12 26.11
N MET A 290 -0.97 0.63 27.27
CA MET A 290 -0.19 -0.08 28.30
C MET A 290 1.26 -0.47 27.91
N SER A 291 1.75 -0.05 26.74
CA SER A 291 3.18 -0.13 26.38
C SER A 291 3.99 1.06 26.90
N ASN A 292 5.32 1.00 26.72
CA ASN A 292 6.26 2.10 26.88
C ASN A 292 7.50 1.84 26.01
N VAL A 293 8.36 2.87 25.83
CA VAL A 293 9.56 2.81 24.98
C VAL A 293 10.40 1.56 25.24
N LYS A 294 10.72 1.26 26.50
CA LYS A 294 11.52 0.08 26.88
C LYS A 294 10.83 -1.23 26.52
N LYS A 295 9.51 -1.32 26.70
CA LYS A 295 8.73 -2.50 26.31
C LYS A 295 8.75 -2.68 24.80
N ASP A 296 8.52 -1.63 24.02
CA ASP A 296 8.48 -1.70 22.55
C ASP A 296 9.84 -2.12 21.97
N ILE A 297 10.96 -1.55 22.46
CA ILE A 297 12.31 -1.95 22.03
C ILE A 297 12.57 -3.44 22.33
N ASN A 298 12.19 -3.90 23.52
CA ASN A 298 12.34 -5.31 23.88
C ASN A 298 11.42 -6.23 23.07
N ASP A 299 10.21 -5.78 22.77
CA ASP A 299 9.23 -6.51 21.96
C ASP A 299 9.70 -6.66 20.52
N TYR A 300 10.27 -5.59 19.94
CA TYR A 300 10.88 -5.62 18.62
C TYR A 300 12.01 -6.65 18.52
N LYS A 301 12.88 -6.72 19.53
CA LYS A 301 13.95 -7.74 19.60
C LYS A 301 13.40 -9.17 19.58
N LYS A 302 12.17 -9.41 20.08
CA LYS A 302 11.55 -10.74 20.02
C LYS A 302 11.17 -11.15 18.59
N LEU A 303 10.88 -10.20 17.68
CA LEU A 303 10.54 -10.49 16.28
C LEU A 303 11.65 -11.29 15.57
N TRP A 304 12.89 -11.15 16.02
CA TRP A 304 14.06 -11.78 15.42
C TRP A 304 14.42 -13.13 16.04
N LYS A 305 13.58 -13.64 16.95
CA LYS A 305 13.66 -15.02 17.43
C LYS A 305 13.08 -15.96 16.38
N LYS A 306 13.61 -17.19 16.34
CA LYS A 306 13.33 -18.25 15.35
C LYS A 306 11.84 -18.47 15.01
N ASP A 307 10.95 -18.20 15.96
CA ASP A 307 9.51 -18.42 15.83
C ASP A 307 8.78 -17.36 14.99
N PHE A 308 9.38 -16.19 14.75
CA PHE A 308 8.71 -15.05 14.10
C PHE A 308 9.38 -14.64 12.78
N CYS A 309 10.57 -14.03 12.82
CA CYS A 309 11.44 -13.75 11.67
C CYS A 309 10.70 -13.44 10.33
N PRO A 310 9.88 -12.37 10.25
CA PRO A 310 9.19 -12.02 9.01
C PRO A 310 10.18 -11.59 7.92
N ASP A 311 9.84 -11.77 6.64
CA ASP A 311 10.68 -11.36 5.49
C ASP A 311 10.61 -9.86 5.22
N GLU A 312 9.50 -9.25 5.59
CA GLU A 312 9.21 -7.84 5.38
C GLU A 312 8.44 -7.32 6.60
N LEU A 313 8.71 -6.08 7.01
CA LEU A 313 8.09 -5.48 8.20
C LEU A 313 7.55 -4.08 7.91
N LYS A 314 6.33 -3.83 8.37
CA LYS A 314 5.73 -2.51 8.58
C LYS A 314 5.83 -2.14 10.05
N ILE A 315 6.37 -0.96 10.34
CA ILE A 315 6.39 -0.36 11.67
C ILE A 315 5.36 0.76 11.69
N TYR A 316 4.18 0.54 12.28
CA TYR A 316 3.14 1.57 12.38
C TYR A 316 2.95 2.00 13.83
N PRO A 317 3.56 3.11 14.23
CA PRO A 317 3.26 3.71 15.53
C PRO A 317 1.77 3.96 15.67
N THR A 318 1.22 3.61 16.83
CA THR A 318 -0.21 3.79 17.11
C THR A 318 -0.56 5.28 17.07
N SER A 319 -1.54 5.63 16.23
CA SER A 319 -2.11 6.97 16.12
C SER A 319 -3.51 6.99 16.74
N ILE A 320 -3.89 8.12 17.33
CA ILE A 320 -5.22 8.29 17.91
C ILE A 320 -6.15 8.86 16.83
N VAL A 321 -7.12 8.03 16.43
CA VAL A 321 -8.13 8.36 15.42
C VAL A 321 -9.49 8.52 16.11
N PRO A 322 -10.33 9.50 15.72
CA PRO A 322 -11.66 9.69 16.28
C PRO A 322 -12.53 8.43 16.24
N ASN A 323 -13.56 8.38 17.09
CA ASN A 323 -14.55 7.30 17.13
C ASN A 323 -13.96 5.89 17.35
N THR A 324 -12.82 5.81 18.04
CA THR A 324 -12.20 4.55 18.49
C THR A 324 -12.25 4.45 20.01
N LEU A 325 -12.18 3.23 20.55
CA LEU A 325 -12.10 3.06 22.00
C LEU A 325 -10.78 3.61 22.56
N LEU A 326 -9.69 3.56 21.76
CA LEU A 326 -8.43 4.20 22.12
C LEU A 326 -8.57 5.73 22.25
N PHE A 327 -9.35 6.37 21.37
CA PHE A 327 -9.64 7.80 21.48
C PHE A 327 -10.37 8.15 22.78
N LYS A 328 -11.37 7.35 23.18
CA LYS A 328 -12.03 7.53 24.49
C LYS A 328 -11.05 7.42 25.67
N LEU A 329 -10.12 6.46 25.63
CA LEU A 329 -9.09 6.32 26.67
C LEU A 329 -8.14 7.54 26.71
N TYR A 330 -7.90 8.16 25.56
CA TYR A 330 -7.12 9.40 25.49
C TYR A 330 -7.88 10.60 26.06
N GLU A 331 -9.16 10.78 25.72
CA GLU A 331 -10.00 11.84 26.28
C GLU A 331 -10.13 11.73 27.80
N GLU A 332 -10.18 10.51 28.34
CA GLU A 332 -10.19 10.23 29.78
C GLU A 332 -8.81 10.40 30.44
N GLY A 333 -7.76 10.74 29.68
CA GLY A 333 -6.39 10.90 30.17
C GLY A 333 -5.68 9.58 30.56
N LYS A 334 -6.31 8.43 30.28
CA LYS A 334 -5.79 7.07 30.59
C LYS A 334 -4.72 6.60 29.60
N PHE A 335 -4.72 7.15 28.39
CA PHE A 335 -3.68 6.89 27.39
C PHE A 335 -3.03 8.21 26.96
N LYS A 336 -1.70 8.24 26.96
CA LYS A 336 -0.91 9.35 26.42
C LYS A 336 -0.01 8.76 25.33
N PRO A 337 -0.16 9.19 24.06
CA PRO A 337 0.71 8.73 23.00
C PRO A 337 2.13 9.26 23.24
N TYR A 338 3.14 8.55 22.72
CA TYR A 338 4.52 9.00 22.77
C TYR A 338 4.70 10.40 22.21
N THR A 339 5.59 11.14 22.86
CA THR A 339 6.21 12.33 22.29
C THR A 339 7.02 11.96 21.06
N GLU A 340 7.35 12.95 20.24
CA GLU A 340 8.20 12.73 19.06
C GLU A 340 9.56 12.13 19.45
N ASN A 341 10.18 12.62 20.52
CA ASN A 341 11.48 12.12 21.00
C ASN A 341 11.41 10.66 21.47
N GLU A 342 10.36 10.29 22.21
CA GLU A 342 10.15 8.89 22.61
C GLU A 342 9.95 7.98 21.41
N LEU A 343 9.20 8.43 20.41
CA LEU A 343 8.99 7.66 19.19
C LEU A 343 10.27 7.54 18.36
N LEU A 344 11.05 8.62 18.23
CA LEU A 344 12.36 8.61 17.57
C LEU A 344 13.31 7.65 18.29
N MET A 345 13.33 7.64 19.63
CA MET A 345 14.13 6.70 20.42
C MET A 345 13.73 5.24 20.14
N VAL A 346 12.43 4.93 20.03
CA VAL A 346 12.01 3.57 19.63
C VAL A 346 12.53 3.24 18.23
N LEU A 347 12.43 4.16 17.26
CA LEU A 347 12.85 3.91 15.89
C LEU A 347 14.37 3.76 15.76
N SER A 348 15.16 4.65 16.38
CA SER A 348 16.63 4.62 16.31
C SER A 348 17.21 3.37 16.99
N GLU A 349 16.60 2.89 18.07
CA GLU A 349 17.03 1.68 18.76
C GLU A 349 16.57 0.38 18.07
N THR A 350 15.48 0.43 17.31
CA THR A 350 14.90 -0.79 16.69
C THR A 350 15.37 -1.00 15.25
N MET A 351 15.36 0.05 14.42
CA MET A 351 15.67 -0.08 12.99
C MET A 351 17.04 -0.74 12.72
N PRO A 352 18.14 -0.34 13.40
CA PRO A 352 19.46 -0.95 13.18
C PRO A 352 19.54 -2.43 13.57
N THR A 353 18.67 -2.89 14.47
CA THR A 353 18.63 -4.30 14.90
C THR A 353 17.91 -5.22 13.91
N THR A 354 17.34 -4.65 12.85
CA THR A 354 16.64 -5.41 11.81
C THR A 354 17.62 -6.29 11.04
N PRO A 355 17.41 -7.62 11.01
CA PRO A 355 18.29 -8.52 10.26
C PRO A 355 18.32 -8.18 8.77
N ARG A 356 19.49 -8.35 8.13
CA ARG A 356 19.71 -8.03 6.72
C ARG A 356 18.74 -8.71 5.74
N TYR A 357 18.15 -9.85 6.11
CA TYR A 357 17.17 -10.55 5.27
C TYR A 357 15.79 -9.88 5.30
N CYS A 358 15.47 -9.11 6.34
CA CYS A 358 14.16 -8.51 6.52
C CYS A 358 14.12 -7.11 5.91
N ARG A 359 13.15 -6.86 5.02
CA ARG A 359 12.93 -5.54 4.42
C ARG A 359 12.03 -4.68 5.32
N LEU A 360 12.51 -3.53 5.77
CA LEU A 360 11.63 -2.48 6.33
C LEU A 360 10.91 -1.77 5.18
N SER A 361 9.65 -2.13 4.95
CA SER A 361 8.90 -1.65 3.79
C SER A 361 8.33 -0.27 4.00
N ARG A 362 7.86 -0.02 5.22
CA ARG A 362 7.16 1.21 5.58
C ARG A 362 7.23 1.45 7.07
N ILE A 363 7.64 2.65 7.40
CA ILE A 363 7.70 3.18 8.74
C ILE A 363 6.68 4.31 8.73
N ILE A 364 5.60 4.15 9.52
CA ILE A 364 4.40 5.00 9.60
C ILE A 364 3.36 4.77 8.50
N ARG A 365 2.09 4.78 8.91
CA ARG A 365 0.91 4.59 8.07
C ARG A 365 0.52 5.89 7.35
N ASP A 366 -0.07 5.79 6.15
CA ASP A 366 -0.65 6.92 5.40
C ASP A 366 -2.04 7.28 5.96
N ILE A 367 -2.13 7.62 7.26
CA ILE A 367 -3.34 8.25 7.78
C ILE A 367 -3.20 9.76 7.53
N PRO A 368 -4.17 10.44 6.90
CA PRO A 368 -4.15 11.89 6.76
C PRO A 368 -3.96 12.58 8.11
N SER A 369 -3.14 13.63 8.16
CA SER A 369 -2.83 14.34 9.43
C SER A 369 -4.07 14.86 10.15
N GLU A 370 -5.12 15.20 9.40
CA GLU A 370 -6.39 15.71 9.93
C GLU A 370 -7.25 14.64 10.60
N GLU A 371 -6.99 13.36 10.31
CA GLU A 371 -7.63 12.22 10.96
C GLU A 371 -6.90 11.79 12.24
N ILE A 372 -5.72 12.37 12.51
CA ILE A 372 -4.91 12.05 13.68
C ILE A 372 -5.17 13.13 14.73
N VAL A 373 -5.91 12.77 15.79
CA VAL A 373 -6.13 13.67 16.93
C VAL A 373 -4.81 13.88 17.68
N ALA A 374 -4.13 12.79 18.02
CA ALA A 374 -2.87 12.80 18.76
C ALA A 374 -1.95 11.64 18.32
N GLY A 375 -0.64 11.84 18.50
CA GLY A 375 0.42 10.96 17.98
C GLY A 375 1.21 11.61 16.84
N ASN A 376 1.96 10.81 16.07
CA ASN A 376 2.79 11.34 15.00
C ASN A 376 1.94 11.85 13.81
N LYS A 377 2.10 13.13 13.47
CA LYS A 377 1.52 13.76 12.27
C LYS A 377 2.54 13.98 11.14
N LYS A 378 3.84 13.78 11.39
CA LYS A 378 4.89 14.01 10.40
C LYS A 378 4.92 12.86 9.38
N THR A 379 4.83 13.22 8.11
CA THR A 379 4.84 12.28 6.98
C THR A 379 6.23 11.79 6.60
N ASN A 380 7.29 12.46 7.06
CA ASN A 380 8.69 12.17 6.76
C ASN A 380 9.48 11.60 7.97
N LEU A 381 8.81 11.09 9.01
CA LEU A 381 9.49 10.64 10.23
C LEU A 381 10.49 9.48 10.00
N ARG A 382 10.33 8.68 8.93
CA ARG A 382 11.38 7.73 8.50
C ARG A 382 12.72 8.43 8.21
N GLN A 383 12.68 9.51 7.44
CA GLN A 383 13.88 10.27 7.08
C GLN A 383 14.54 10.85 8.33
N ILE A 384 13.74 11.40 9.24
CA ILE A 384 14.24 11.98 10.51
C ILE A 384 14.92 10.90 11.36
N ALA A 385 14.34 9.70 11.44
CA ALA A 385 14.93 8.58 12.18
C ALA A 385 16.24 8.09 11.54
N GLU A 386 16.29 7.99 10.20
CA GLU A 386 17.52 7.61 9.48
C GLU A 386 18.64 8.63 9.68
N GLU A 387 18.34 9.93 9.59
CA GLU A 387 19.31 11.01 9.84
C GLU A 387 19.81 11.03 11.29
N LEU A 388 19.00 10.59 12.26
CA LEU A 388 19.42 10.47 13.65
C LEU A 388 20.38 9.29 13.82
N ILE A 389 20.04 8.12 13.25
CA ILE A 389 20.87 6.91 13.28
C ILE A 389 22.23 7.15 12.61
N GLU A 390 22.28 7.92 11.53
CA GLU A 390 23.54 8.23 10.83
C GLU A 390 24.48 9.17 11.60
N LYS A 391 23.95 9.91 12.59
CA LYS A 391 24.73 10.85 13.41
C LYS A 391 25.30 10.22 14.68
N GLU A 392 24.73 9.09 15.11
CA GLU A 392 25.18 8.26 16.24
C GLU A 392 26.25 7.25 15.78
#